data_AF-A0AAD9S6I5-F1
#
_entry.id   AF-A0AAD9S6I5-F1
#
_cell.length_a   1.000
_cell.length_b   1.000
_cell.length_c   1.000
_cell.angle_alpha   90.00
_cell.angle_beta   90.00
_cell.angle_gamma   90.00
#
_symmetry.space_group_name_H-M   'P 1'
#
loop_
_entity.id
_entity.type
_entity.pdbx_description
1 polymer ?
#
loop_
_entity_poly.entity_id
_entity_poly.type
_entity_poly.pdbx_seq_one_letter_code
_entity_poly.pdbx_strand_id
1 'polypeptide(L)'
;MPPPDSHLQTLKREFNQLQIQLAALKSELSDINRASRVMRADFAAMTKKYKQLTRAFDRAKTELWFATISSNKNVAKRAEEKMRSSIEDQAKIQRLLPGKYKSWAGVVRARNLLVESICECKAKIARKEEEIHTLQPCESLTCAHCGRVGAAALQRAKVNFKNRVARVLRAK
;
A
#
# COMPACT_ATOMS: atom_id res chain seq x y z
N MET A 1 -22.48 -23.63 -29.36
CA MET A 1 -21.14 -23.12 -28.99
C MET A 1 -20.88 -21.87 -29.80
N PRO A 2 -20.52 -20.74 -29.17
CA PRO A 2 -20.10 -19.55 -29.91
C PRO A 2 -18.82 -19.85 -30.72
N PRO A 3 -18.61 -19.20 -31.88
CA PRO A 3 -17.40 -19.39 -32.68
C PRO A 3 -16.12 -19.11 -31.87
N PRO A 4 -15.04 -19.89 -32.03
CA PRO A 4 -13.78 -19.72 -31.27
C PRO A 4 -13.23 -18.28 -31.26
N ASP A 5 -13.38 -17.56 -32.38
CA ASP A 5 -12.94 -16.18 -32.52
C ASP A 5 -13.75 -15.19 -31.66
N SER A 6 -15.04 -15.46 -31.44
CA SER A 6 -15.90 -14.63 -30.60
C SER A 6 -15.61 -14.81 -29.10
N HIS A 7 -15.18 -16.01 -28.69
CA HIS A 7 -14.75 -16.31 -27.32
C HIS A 7 -13.44 -15.59 -27.00
N LEU A 8 -12.45 -15.67 -27.90
CA LEU A 8 -11.17 -15.01 -27.74
C LEU A 8 -11.29 -13.48 -27.66
N GLN A 9 -12.15 -12.88 -28.48
CA GLN A 9 -12.43 -11.44 -28.40
C GLN A 9 -13.04 -11.04 -27.06
N THR A 10 -13.97 -11.85 -26.55
CA THR A 10 -14.58 -11.63 -25.23
C THR A 10 -13.51 -11.68 -24.12
N LEU A 11 -12.65 -12.69 -24.12
CA LEU A 11 -11.56 -12.81 -23.15
C LEU A 11 -10.61 -11.62 -23.17
N LYS A 12 -10.23 -11.13 -24.37
CA LYS A 12 -9.36 -9.96 -24.51
C LYS A 12 -10.03 -8.69 -23.95
N ARG A 13 -11.34 -8.52 -24.16
CA ARG A 13 -12.09 -7.39 -23.57
C ARG A 13 -12.13 -7.48 -22.05
N GLU A 14 -12.44 -8.66 -21.50
CA GLU A 14 -12.43 -8.90 -20.05
C GLU A 14 -11.05 -8.65 -19.43
N PHE A 15 -9.98 -9.12 -20.08
CA PHE A 15 -8.61 -8.89 -19.65
C PHE A 15 -8.27 -7.41 -19.58
N ASN A 16 -8.60 -6.64 -20.64
CA ASN A 16 -8.40 -5.19 -20.66
C ASN A 16 -9.20 -4.49 -19.56
N GLN A 17 -10.45 -4.91 -19.33
CA GLN A 17 -11.27 -4.36 -18.26
C GLN A 17 -10.66 -4.63 -16.88
N LEU A 18 -10.15 -5.83 -16.64
CA LEU A 18 -9.45 -6.18 -15.40
C LEU A 18 -8.16 -5.35 -15.22
N GLN A 19 -7.42 -5.07 -16.29
CA GLN A 19 -6.25 -4.19 -16.21
C GLN A 19 -6.62 -2.75 -15.83
N ILE A 20 -7.70 -2.20 -16.40
CA ILE A 20 -8.21 -0.88 -16.03
C ILE A 20 -8.64 -0.86 -14.56
N GLN A 21 -9.36 -1.89 -14.10
CA GLN A 21 -9.73 -2.04 -12.69
C GLN A 21 -8.51 -2.11 -11.77
N LEU A 22 -7.48 -2.88 -12.15
CA LEU A 22 -6.24 -2.95 -11.39
C LEU A 22 -5.53 -1.59 -11.30
N ALA A 23 -5.55 -0.79 -12.36
CA ALA A 23 -4.98 0.55 -12.36
C ALA A 23 -5.76 1.49 -11.43
N ALA A 24 -7.09 1.45 -11.45
CA ALA A 24 -7.94 2.22 -10.53
C ALA A 24 -7.67 1.84 -9.06
N LEU A 25 -7.66 0.54 -8.74
CA LEU A 25 -7.34 0.05 -7.39
C LEU A 25 -5.94 0.50 -6.94
N LYS A 26 -4.93 0.49 -7.82
CA LYS A 26 -3.59 0.99 -7.48
C LYS A 26 -3.58 2.50 -7.19
N SER A 27 -4.40 3.28 -7.91
CA SER A 27 -4.57 4.71 -7.65
C SER A 27 -5.17 4.93 -6.26
N GLU A 28 -6.26 4.24 -5.94
CA GLU A 28 -6.89 4.31 -4.61
C GLU A 28 -5.93 3.90 -3.49
N LEU A 29 -5.08 2.89 -3.72
CA LEU A 29 -4.06 2.49 -2.75
C LEU A 29 -3.05 3.62 -2.49
N SER A 30 -2.68 4.36 -3.53
CA SER A 30 -1.79 5.51 -3.42
C SER A 30 -2.40 6.60 -2.54
N ASP A 31 -3.69 6.89 -2.72
CA ASP A 31 -4.41 7.89 -1.92
C ASP A 31 -4.52 7.47 -0.46
N ILE A 32 -4.84 6.20 -0.19
CA ILE A 32 -4.86 5.64 1.17
C ILE A 32 -3.46 5.70 1.82
N ASN A 33 -2.41 5.43 1.05
CA ASN A 33 -1.03 5.54 1.55
C ASN A 33 -0.68 7.00 1.88
N ARG A 34 -1.12 7.97 1.09
CA ARG A 34 -0.95 9.40 1.38
C ARG A 34 -1.69 9.79 2.66
N ALA A 35 -2.95 9.40 2.81
CA ALA A 35 -3.73 9.63 4.03
C ALA A 35 -3.05 9.00 5.26
N SER A 36 -2.52 7.79 5.12
CA SER A 36 -1.77 7.10 6.17
C SER A 36 -0.49 7.83 6.60
N ARG A 37 0.18 8.54 5.68
CA ARG A 37 1.35 9.37 6.02
C ARG A 37 0.95 10.62 6.78
N VAL A 38 -0.13 11.28 6.38
CA VAL A 38 -0.67 12.46 7.07
C VAL A 38 -1.06 12.10 8.51
N MET A 39 -1.78 10.99 8.71
CA MET A 39 -2.14 10.53 10.05
C MET A 39 -0.91 10.23 10.92
N ARG A 40 0.12 9.59 10.37
CA ARG A 40 1.37 9.33 11.10
C ARG A 40 2.07 10.62 11.53
N ALA A 41 2.13 11.62 10.65
CA ALA A 41 2.69 12.93 10.98
C ALA A 41 1.90 13.61 12.11
N ASP A 42 0.57 13.51 12.06
CA ASP A 42 -0.32 14.08 13.07
C ASP A 42 -0.12 13.43 14.46
N PHE A 43 -0.01 12.10 14.51
CA PHE A 43 0.34 11.39 15.75
C PHE A 43 1.72 11.78 16.29
N ALA A 44 2.71 11.96 15.41
CA ALA A 44 4.04 12.40 15.82
C ALA A 44 4.00 13.82 16.41
N ALA A 45 3.24 14.72 15.81
CA ALA A 45 3.04 16.08 16.30
C ALA A 45 2.36 16.09 17.68
N MET A 46 1.28 15.30 17.87
CA MET A 46 0.62 15.16 19.17
C MET A 46 1.56 14.60 20.24
N THR A 47 2.35 13.58 19.90
CA THR A 47 3.34 12.99 20.81
C THR A 47 4.40 14.00 21.22
N LYS A 48 4.89 14.81 20.27
CA LYS A 48 5.85 15.89 20.55
C LYS A 48 5.24 16.94 21.48
N LYS A 49 4.00 17.37 21.21
CA LYS A 49 3.28 18.33 22.04
C LYS A 49 3.08 17.79 23.47
N TYR A 50 2.66 16.53 23.60
CA TYR A 50 2.49 15.90 24.90
C TYR A 50 3.80 15.90 25.71
N LYS A 51 4.93 15.51 25.10
CA LYS A 51 6.26 15.56 25.74
C LYS A 51 6.67 16.98 26.16
N GLN A 52 6.34 17.99 25.35
CA GLN A 52 6.61 19.39 25.68
C GLN A 52 5.80 19.84 26.90
N LEU A 53 4.52 19.46 26.97
CA LEU A 53 3.64 19.75 28.11
C LEU A 53 4.13 19.05 29.38
N THR A 54 4.58 17.79 29.29
CA THR A 54 5.17 17.09 30.45
C THR A 54 6.38 17.84 31.00
N ARG A 55 7.31 18.27 30.14
CA ARG A 55 8.46 19.07 30.56
C ARG A 55 8.06 20.42 31.14
N ALA A 56 7.01 21.04 30.62
CA ALA A 56 6.49 22.31 31.15
C ALA A 56 5.90 22.12 32.54
N PHE A 57 5.14 21.04 32.75
CA PHE A 57 4.62 20.63 34.04
C PHE A 57 5.75 20.41 35.04
N ASP A 58 6.79 19.65 34.67
CA ASP A 58 7.92 19.36 35.57
C ASP A 58 8.67 20.64 35.99
N ARG A 59 8.88 21.58 35.05
CA ARG A 59 9.47 22.89 35.37
C ARG A 59 8.60 23.68 36.34
N ALA A 60 7.30 23.74 36.10
CA ALA A 60 6.37 24.44 36.97
C ALA A 60 6.26 23.79 38.36
N LYS A 61 6.34 22.45 38.43
CA LYS A 61 6.42 21.70 39.69
C LYS A 61 7.66 22.07 40.50
N THR A 62 8.82 22.17 39.85
CA THR A 62 10.05 22.63 40.49
C THR A 62 9.96 24.08 40.96
N GLU A 63 9.40 24.98 40.13
CA GLU A 63 9.14 26.39 40.49
C GLU A 63 8.23 26.49 41.73
N LEU A 64 7.17 25.69 41.78
CA LEU A 64 6.26 25.62 42.92
C LEU A 64 7.02 25.22 44.19
N TRP A 65 7.83 24.15 44.13
CA TRP A 65 8.60 23.68 45.27
C TRP A 65 9.52 24.77 45.86
N PHE A 66 10.29 25.45 45.02
CA PHE A 66 11.14 26.57 45.46
C PHE A 66 10.34 27.74 46.03
N ALA A 67 9.20 28.07 45.42
CA ALA A 67 8.32 29.13 45.88
C ALA A 67 7.71 28.83 47.26
N THR A 68 7.35 27.57 47.50
CA THR A 68 6.84 27.11 48.81
C THR A 68 7.91 27.23 49.89
N ILE A 69 9.15 26.79 49.62
CA ILE A 69 10.26 26.88 50.60
C ILE A 69 10.60 28.33 50.91
N SER A 70 10.63 29.20 49.89
CA SER A 70 10.90 30.64 50.07
C SER A 70 9.71 31.44 50.57
N SER A 71 8.58 30.78 50.91
CA SER A 71 7.33 31.42 51.33
C SER A 71 6.80 32.49 50.34
N ASN A 72 7.15 32.38 49.06
CA ASN A 72 6.72 33.31 48.03
C ASN A 72 5.38 32.87 47.41
N LYS A 73 4.29 33.25 48.06
CA LYS A 73 2.91 32.87 47.68
C LYS A 73 2.53 33.25 46.24
N ASN A 74 3.03 34.38 45.74
CA ASN A 74 2.71 34.85 44.39
C ASN A 74 3.35 33.98 43.31
N VAL A 75 4.61 33.55 43.51
CA VAL A 75 5.28 32.62 42.60
C VAL A 75 4.63 31.24 42.67
N ALA A 76 4.30 30.75 43.87
CA ALA A 76 3.64 29.47 44.07
C ALA A 76 2.30 29.40 43.29
N LYS A 77 1.45 30.42 43.43
CA LYS A 77 0.17 30.50 42.71
C LYS A 77 0.36 30.49 41.18
N ARG A 78 1.36 31.19 40.66
CA ARG A 78 1.66 31.18 39.21
C ARG A 78 2.16 29.81 38.74
N ALA A 79 2.98 29.14 39.54
CA ALA A 79 3.48 27.80 39.23
C ALA A 79 2.34 26.77 39.21
N GLU A 80 1.41 26.82 40.17
CA GLU A 80 0.19 26.00 40.18
C GLU A 80 -0.66 26.22 38.93
N GLU A 81 -0.86 27.47 38.50
CA GLU A 81 -1.62 27.78 37.29
C GLU A 81 -0.94 27.23 36.02
N LYS A 82 0.39 27.33 35.91
CA LYS A 82 1.16 26.72 34.81
C LYS A 82 1.01 25.19 34.79
N MET A 83 1.04 24.55 35.97
CA MET A 83 0.81 23.11 36.11
C MET A 83 -0.59 22.73 35.67
N ARG A 84 -1.62 23.45 36.13
CA ARG A 84 -3.02 23.25 35.76
C ARG A 84 -3.21 23.36 34.25
N SER A 85 -2.72 24.44 33.64
CA SER A 85 -2.78 24.66 32.19
C SER A 85 -2.12 23.51 31.41
N SER A 86 -0.97 23.01 31.87
CA SER A 86 -0.28 21.87 31.25
C SER A 86 -1.11 20.58 31.32
N ILE A 87 -1.74 20.31 32.47
CA ILE A 87 -2.64 19.16 32.67
C ILE A 87 -3.86 19.26 31.76
N GLU A 88 -4.50 20.43 31.69
CA GLU A 88 -5.68 20.64 30.85
C GLU A 88 -5.37 20.39 29.37
N ASP A 89 -4.23 20.87 28.89
CA ASP A 89 -3.80 20.63 27.51
C ASP A 89 -3.41 19.18 27.25
N GLN A 90 -2.80 18.48 28.22
CA GLN A 90 -2.60 17.03 28.13
C GLN A 90 -3.92 16.28 28.08
N ALA A 91 -4.91 16.67 28.89
CA ALA A 91 -6.24 16.07 28.90
C ALA A 91 -6.98 16.32 27.57
N LYS A 92 -6.82 17.50 26.95
CA LYS A 92 -7.34 17.75 25.58
C LYS A 92 -6.74 16.78 24.58
N ILE A 93 -5.42 16.54 24.60
CA ILE A 93 -4.78 15.54 23.73
C ILE A 93 -5.35 14.15 23.98
N GLN A 94 -5.48 13.73 25.24
CA GLN A 94 -6.01 12.42 25.61
C GLN A 94 -7.46 12.23 25.14
N ARG A 95 -8.30 13.26 25.23
CA ARG A 95 -9.68 13.22 24.71
C ARG A 95 -9.76 13.04 23.20
N LEU A 96 -8.78 13.54 22.44
CA LEU A 96 -8.74 13.42 20.98
C LEU A 96 -8.22 12.06 20.49
N LEU A 97 -7.39 11.38 21.28
CA LEU A 97 -6.73 10.13 20.87
C LEU A 97 -7.71 9.03 20.43
N PRO A 98 -8.81 8.71 21.16
CA PRO A 98 -9.73 7.64 20.75
C PRO A 98 -10.30 7.84 19.35
N GLY A 99 -10.72 9.08 19.02
CA GLY A 99 -11.24 9.42 17.69
C GLY A 99 -10.18 9.27 16.60
N LYS A 100 -8.95 9.70 16.87
CA LYS A 100 -7.80 9.55 15.96
C LYS A 100 -7.45 8.08 15.73
N TYR A 101 -7.41 7.25 16.77
CA TYR A 101 -7.18 5.81 16.65
C TYR A 101 -8.29 5.10 15.88
N LYS A 102 -9.55 5.46 16.13
CA LYS A 102 -10.69 4.92 15.36
C LYS A 102 -10.58 5.26 13.87
N SER A 103 -10.24 6.50 13.55
CA SER A 103 -10.01 6.95 12.18
C SER A 103 -8.85 6.20 11.52
N TRP A 104 -7.72 6.07 12.21
CA TRP A 104 -6.57 5.32 11.72
C TRP A 104 -6.87 3.84 11.48
N ALA A 105 -7.59 3.20 12.40
CA ALA A 105 -8.05 1.83 12.22
C ALA A 105 -8.94 1.68 10.97
N GLY A 106 -9.77 2.68 10.66
CA GLY A 106 -10.54 2.73 9.41
C GLY A 106 -9.65 2.74 8.17
N VAL A 107 -8.61 3.58 8.16
CA VAL A 107 -7.64 3.65 7.04
C VAL A 107 -6.86 2.35 6.89
N VAL A 108 -6.45 1.72 8.00
CA VAL A 108 -5.75 0.43 7.96
C VAL A 108 -6.65 -0.66 7.40
N ARG A 109 -7.92 -0.73 7.81
CA ARG A 109 -8.89 -1.69 7.24
C ARG A 109 -9.11 -1.45 5.74
N ALA A 110 -9.34 -0.21 5.34
CA ALA A 110 -9.51 0.14 3.92
C ALA A 110 -8.29 -0.27 3.10
N ARG A 111 -7.08 0.01 3.59
CA ARG A 111 -5.83 -0.42 2.94
C ARG A 111 -5.77 -1.94 2.75
N ASN A 112 -6.09 -2.71 3.79
CA ASN A 112 -5.99 -4.17 3.73
C ASN A 112 -6.99 -4.75 2.72
N LEU A 113 -8.24 -4.32 2.76
CA LEU A 113 -9.28 -4.72 1.79
C LEU A 113 -8.87 -4.40 0.35
N LEU A 114 -8.23 -3.25 0.15
CA LEU A 114 -7.79 -2.82 -1.17
C LEU A 114 -6.60 -3.64 -1.67
N VAL A 115 -5.67 -4.00 -0.78
CA VAL A 115 -4.55 -4.90 -1.11
C VAL A 115 -5.07 -6.30 -1.47
N GLU A 116 -6.03 -6.82 -0.73
CA GLU A 116 -6.72 -8.08 -1.05
C GLU A 116 -7.38 -8.01 -2.43
N SER A 117 -8.15 -6.95 -2.69
CA SER A 117 -8.80 -6.72 -3.99
C SER A 117 -7.79 -6.65 -5.15
N ILE A 118 -6.64 -6.01 -4.94
CA ILE A 118 -5.54 -5.96 -5.92
C ILE A 118 -4.98 -7.37 -6.18
N CYS A 119 -4.75 -8.16 -5.13
CA CYS A 119 -4.24 -9.52 -5.26
C CYS A 119 -5.22 -10.41 -6.03
N GLU A 120 -6.51 -10.34 -5.71
CA GLU A 120 -7.56 -11.06 -6.44
C GLU A 120 -7.64 -10.63 -7.90
N CYS A 121 -7.59 -9.33 -8.18
CA CYS A 121 -7.60 -8.79 -9.53
C CYS A 121 -6.40 -9.30 -10.34
N LYS A 122 -5.19 -9.28 -9.76
CA LYS A 122 -3.98 -9.85 -10.39
C LYS A 122 -4.13 -11.34 -10.67
N ALA A 123 -4.72 -12.12 -9.75
CA ALA A 123 -4.97 -13.53 -9.97
C ALA A 123 -5.98 -13.78 -11.11
N LYS A 124 -7.03 -12.97 -11.21
CA LYS A 124 -7.99 -13.01 -12.33
C LYS A 124 -7.30 -12.68 -13.66
N ILE A 125 -6.47 -11.65 -13.70
CA ILE A 125 -5.67 -11.27 -14.87
C ILE A 125 -4.78 -12.44 -15.30
N ALA A 126 -4.02 -13.04 -14.39
CA ALA A 126 -3.12 -14.15 -14.71
C ALA A 126 -3.87 -15.38 -15.27
N ARG A 127 -5.04 -15.72 -14.70
CA ARG A 127 -5.89 -16.81 -15.23
C ARG A 127 -6.41 -16.50 -16.63
N LYS A 128 -6.86 -15.27 -16.87
CA LYS A 128 -7.37 -14.85 -18.18
C LYS A 128 -6.25 -14.78 -19.22
N GLU A 129 -5.06 -14.36 -18.82
CA GLU A 129 -3.86 -14.41 -19.65
C GLU A 129 -3.54 -15.84 -20.09
N GLU A 130 -3.61 -16.82 -19.16
CA GLU A 130 -3.41 -18.24 -19.49
C GLU A 130 -4.48 -18.78 -20.45
N GLU A 131 -5.75 -18.42 -20.25
CA GLU A 131 -6.85 -18.84 -21.12
C GLU A 131 -6.68 -18.28 -22.54
N ILE A 132 -6.32 -17.00 -22.65
CA ILE A 132 -5.98 -16.36 -23.92
C ILE A 132 -4.78 -17.07 -24.57
N HIS A 133 -3.75 -17.41 -23.80
CA HIS A 133 -2.57 -18.12 -24.33
C HIS A 133 -2.87 -19.55 -24.79
N THR A 134 -3.81 -20.23 -24.13
CA THR A 134 -4.23 -21.57 -24.55
C THR A 134 -4.93 -21.53 -25.91
N LEU A 135 -5.75 -20.51 -26.14
CA LEU A 135 -6.51 -20.33 -27.38
C LEU A 135 -5.68 -19.68 -28.50
N GLN A 136 -4.76 -18.78 -28.13
CA GLN A 136 -3.83 -18.11 -29.03
C GLN A 136 -2.40 -18.22 -28.47
N PRO A 137 -1.72 -19.36 -28.70
CA PRO A 137 -0.35 -19.54 -28.24
C PRO A 137 0.57 -18.49 -28.84
N CYS A 138 1.49 -17.96 -28.05
CA CYS A 138 2.51 -17.05 -28.57
C CYS A 138 3.36 -17.76 -29.64
N GLU A 139 3.54 -17.11 -30.78
CA GLU A 139 4.33 -17.64 -31.89
C GLU A 139 5.84 -17.47 -31.67
N SER A 140 6.25 -16.48 -30.88
CA SER A 140 7.65 -16.15 -30.64
C SER A 140 8.30 -17.02 -29.54
N LEU A 141 9.61 -17.25 -29.69
CA LEU A 141 10.44 -17.98 -28.70
C LEU A 141 10.43 -17.32 -27.33
N THR A 142 10.39 -16.00 -27.28
CA THR A 142 10.14 -15.19 -26.08
C THR A 142 8.97 -14.28 -26.39
N CYS A 143 7.84 -14.46 -25.71
CA CYS A 143 6.66 -13.64 -25.96
C CYS A 143 6.77 -12.32 -25.18
N ALA A 144 6.78 -11.17 -25.86
CA ALA A 144 6.79 -9.87 -25.18
C ALA A 144 5.52 -9.63 -24.34
N HIS A 145 4.44 -10.37 -24.63
CA HIS A 145 3.18 -10.31 -23.91
C HIS A 145 3.25 -11.00 -22.54
N CYS A 146 3.94 -12.14 -22.40
CA CYS A 146 3.93 -12.95 -21.17
C CYS A 146 5.31 -13.39 -20.65
N GLY A 147 6.40 -13.03 -21.33
CA GLY A 147 7.78 -13.35 -20.95
C GLY A 147 8.14 -14.85 -20.98
N ARG A 148 7.20 -15.74 -21.32
CA ARG A 148 7.44 -17.19 -21.35
C ARG A 148 8.23 -17.60 -22.57
N VAL A 149 9.12 -18.58 -22.36
CA VAL A 149 9.75 -19.31 -23.45
C VAL A 149 8.73 -20.29 -24.01
N GLY A 150 8.26 -20.05 -25.23
CA GLY A 150 7.22 -20.88 -25.84
C GLY A 150 7.73 -22.29 -26.12
N ALA A 151 7.34 -23.30 -25.32
CA ALA A 151 7.77 -24.68 -25.50
C ALA A 151 7.45 -25.20 -26.92
N ALA A 152 6.31 -24.82 -27.49
CA ALA A 152 5.94 -25.13 -28.88
C ALA A 152 6.85 -24.41 -29.91
N ALA A 153 7.19 -23.14 -29.69
CA ALA A 153 8.12 -22.40 -30.55
C ALA A 153 9.54 -23.00 -30.47
N LEU A 154 9.96 -23.45 -29.29
CA LEU A 154 11.24 -24.10 -29.05
C LEU A 154 11.31 -25.49 -29.70
N GLN A 155 10.23 -26.26 -29.65
CA GLN A 155 10.13 -27.53 -30.39
C GLN A 155 10.14 -27.32 -31.91
N ARG A 156 9.41 -26.32 -32.43
CA ARG A 156 9.45 -25.95 -33.86
C ARG A 156 10.86 -25.53 -34.29
N ALA A 157 11.53 -24.70 -33.50
CA ALA A 157 12.92 -24.30 -33.75
C ALA A 157 13.87 -25.50 -33.76
N LYS A 158 13.71 -26.43 -32.80
CA LYS A 158 14.48 -27.68 -32.72
C LYS A 158 14.28 -28.58 -33.94
N VAL A 159 13.03 -28.75 -34.39
CA VAL A 159 12.71 -29.54 -35.60
C VAL A 159 13.30 -28.88 -36.85
N ASN A 160 13.15 -27.56 -37.00
CA ASN A 160 13.73 -26.83 -38.13
C ASN A 160 15.25 -26.91 -38.17
N PHE A 161 15.90 -26.83 -37.00
CA PHE A 161 17.34 -27.01 -36.89
C PHE A 161 17.76 -28.42 -37.32
N LYS A 162 17.11 -29.47 -36.80
CA LYS A 162 17.36 -30.87 -37.22
C LYS A 162 17.18 -31.06 -38.73
N ASN A 163 16.12 -30.50 -39.31
CA ASN A 163 15.84 -30.60 -40.75
C ASN A 163 16.87 -29.86 -41.61
N ARG A 164 17.43 -28.75 -41.10
CA ARG A 164 18.55 -28.03 -41.76
C ARG A 164 19.84 -28.85 -41.71
N VAL A 165 20.20 -29.38 -40.55
CA VAL A 165 21.39 -30.23 -40.38
C VAL A 165 21.29 -31.48 -41.26
N ALA A 166 20.14 -32.16 -41.28
CA ALA A 166 19.91 -33.32 -42.13
C ALA A 166 20.05 -33.00 -43.63
N ARG A 167 19.60 -31.83 -44.09
CA ARG A 167 19.79 -31.40 -45.49
C ARG A 167 21.26 -31.14 -45.82
N VAL A 168 22.00 -30.47 -44.94
CA VAL A 168 23.44 -30.21 -45.15
C VAL A 168 24.24 -31.51 -45.16
N LEU A 169 23.91 -32.47 -44.30
CA LEU A 169 24.57 -33.77 -44.24
C LEU A 169 24.26 -34.67 -45.45
N ARG A 170 23.09 -34.50 -46.09
CA ARG A 170 22.71 -35.23 -47.33
C ARG A 170 23.26 -34.58 -48.61
N ALA A 171 23.77 -33.36 -48.51
CA ALA A 171 24.34 -32.61 -49.63
C ALA A 171 25.88 -32.72 -49.72
N LYS A 172 26.49 -33.52 -48.84
CA LYS A 172 27.87 -34.00 -48.91
C LYS A 172 27.87 -35.46 -49.33
#